data_AF-A0A0D2TR01-F1
#
_entry.id   AF-A0A0D2TR01-F1
#
_cell.length_a   1.000
_cell.length_b   1.000
_cell.length_c   1.000
_cell.angle_alpha   90.00
_cell.angle_beta   90.00
_cell.angle_gamma   90.00
#
_symmetry.space_group_name_H-M   'P 1'
#
loop_
_entity.id
_entity.type
_entity.pdbx_description
1 polymer ?
#
loop_
_entity_poly.entity_id
_entity_poly.type
_entity_poly.pdbx_seq_one_letter_code
_entity_poly.pdbx_strand_id
1 'polypeptide(L)'
;VALKTLIVIHRVLREGDPTFREEILNFSQRARILQLSNFKDDSSPIAWDCSAWVRTYALFLEERLECFRILKYDIEAERLPRPSQGQDKGYSRTRDLGSEELLEQLPALQQLLHRLIGCRVLIHFKLVEF
;
A
#
# COMPACT_ATOMS: atom_id res chain seq x y z
N VAL A 1 -10.30 -5.76 -15.87
CA VAL A 1 -8.83 -5.84 -16.04
C VAL A 1 -8.07 -5.02 -15.00
N ALA A 2 -8.35 -3.72 -14.86
CA ALA A 2 -7.66 -2.81 -13.94
C ALA A 2 -7.45 -3.36 -12.51
N LEU A 3 -8.51 -3.89 -11.90
CA LEU A 3 -8.43 -4.52 -10.56
C LEU A 3 -7.36 -5.62 -10.49
N LYS A 4 -7.35 -6.54 -11.46
CA LYS A 4 -6.38 -7.64 -11.52
C LYS A 4 -4.95 -7.08 -11.65
N THR A 5 -4.77 -6.04 -12.47
CA THR A 5 -3.47 -5.35 -12.60
C THR A 5 -3.01 -4.76 -11.27
N LEU A 6 -3.88 -4.07 -10.52
CA LEU A 6 -3.51 -3.53 -9.21
C LEU A 6 -3.16 -4.63 -8.20
N ILE A 7 -3.86 -5.76 -8.22
CA ILE A 7 -3.53 -6.93 -7.38
C ILE A 7 -2.14 -7.47 -7.73
N VAL A 8 -1.81 -7.57 -9.02
CA VAL A 8 -0.47 -8.00 -9.47
C VAL A 8 0.59 -7.01 -9.00
N ILE A 9 0.38 -5.70 -9.19
CA ILE A 9 1.30 -4.67 -8.73
C ILE A 9 1.51 -4.77 -7.21
N HIS A 10 0.44 -4.92 -6.43
CA HIS A 10 0.56 -5.09 -4.98
C HIS A 10 1.39 -6.32 -4.61
N ARG A 11 1.14 -7.46 -5.25
CA ARG A 11 1.91 -8.70 -5.00
C ARG A 11 3.39 -8.50 -5.30
N VAL A 12 3.72 -7.91 -6.45
CA VAL A 12 5.12 -7.66 -6.80
C VAL A 12 5.74 -6.64 -5.84
N LEU A 13 5.01 -5.61 -5.43
CA LEU A 13 5.49 -4.68 -4.41
C LEU A 13 5.72 -5.33 -3.05
N ARG A 14 5.02 -6.41 -2.71
CA ARG A 14 5.11 -7.07 -1.40
C ARG A 14 6.12 -8.22 -1.37
N GLU A 15 6.12 -9.04 -2.42
CA GLU A 15 6.80 -10.34 -2.49
C GLU A 15 7.87 -10.39 -3.60
N GLY A 16 7.94 -9.35 -4.44
CA GLY A 16 8.93 -9.25 -5.51
C GLY A 16 10.32 -8.88 -5.02
N ASP A 17 11.27 -8.89 -5.95
CA ASP A 17 12.66 -8.55 -5.68
C ASP A 17 12.80 -7.07 -5.22
N PRO A 18 13.63 -6.78 -4.19
CA PRO A 18 13.85 -5.41 -3.73
C PRO A 18 14.29 -4.44 -4.82
N THR A 19 15.08 -4.89 -5.81
CA THR A 19 15.55 -4.04 -6.93
C THR A 19 14.38 -3.53 -7.77
N PHE A 20 13.38 -4.38 -8.03
CA PHE A 20 12.18 -3.98 -8.77
C PHE A 20 11.40 -2.88 -8.02
N ARG A 21 11.34 -2.98 -6.68
CA ARG A 21 10.69 -1.95 -5.87
C ARG A 21 11.43 -0.62 -5.96
N GLU A 22 12.76 -0.64 -5.91
CA GLU A 22 13.60 0.55 -6.09
C GLU A 22 13.41 1.19 -7.47
N GLU A 23 13.34 0.39 -8.53
CA GLU A 23 13.08 0.87 -9.89
C GLU A 23 11.70 1.55 -10.00
N ILE A 24 10.66 0.91 -9.45
CA ILE A 24 9.33 1.50 -9.38
C ILE A 24 9.36 2.81 -8.59
N LEU A 25 10.05 2.86 -7.46
CA LEU A 25 10.16 4.09 -6.66
C LEU A 25 10.84 5.21 -7.45
N ASN A 26 11.94 4.91 -8.14
CA ASN A 26 12.64 5.88 -8.99
C ASN A 26 11.73 6.41 -10.11
N PHE A 27 10.88 5.56 -10.69
CA PHE A 27 9.89 5.98 -11.67
C PHE A 27 8.79 6.85 -11.03
N SER A 28 8.31 6.49 -9.83
CA SER A 28 7.25 7.23 -9.11
C SER A 28 7.64 8.66 -8.75
N GLN A 29 8.93 8.94 -8.58
CA GLN A 29 9.44 10.29 -8.27
C GLN A 29 9.16 11.31 -9.39
N ARG A 30 9.05 10.83 -10.63
CA ARG A 30 8.83 11.69 -11.81
C ARG A 30 7.34 11.84 -12.13
N ALA A 31 6.55 10.81 -11.86
CA ALA A 31 5.12 10.82 -12.09
C ALA A 31 4.42 9.75 -11.25
N ARG A 32 3.14 10.01 -10.93
CA ARG A 32 2.25 8.97 -10.44
C ARG A 32 2.19 7.82 -11.43
N ILE A 33 2.44 6.60 -10.97
CA ILE A 33 2.61 5.43 -11.83
C ILE A 33 1.27 4.93 -12.36
N LEU A 34 0.25 4.96 -11.51
CA LEU A 34 -1.03 4.33 -11.84
C LEU A 34 -1.94 5.32 -12.57
N GLN A 35 -1.90 6.61 -12.23
CA GLN A 35 -2.72 7.68 -12.82
C GLN A 35 -4.22 7.34 -12.93
N LEU A 36 -4.73 6.51 -12.01
CA LEU A 36 -6.10 6.01 -12.06
C LEU A 36 -7.12 6.97 -11.41
N SER A 37 -6.78 8.21 -11.06
CA SER A 37 -7.69 9.11 -10.34
C SER A 37 -9.02 9.38 -11.06
N ASN A 38 -9.04 9.29 -12.39
CA ASN A 38 -10.24 9.46 -13.22
C ASN A 38 -10.75 8.14 -13.81
N PHE A 39 -10.22 6.99 -13.40
CA PHE A 39 -10.65 5.69 -13.90
C PHE A 39 -12.14 5.47 -13.62
N LYS A 40 -12.89 5.09 -14.65
CA LYS A 40 -14.34 4.85 -14.60
C LYS A 40 -14.73 3.80 -15.63
N ASP A 41 -15.56 2.87 -15.22
CA ASP A 41 -16.18 1.84 -16.05
C ASP A 41 -17.69 1.99 -15.95
N ASP A 42 -18.29 2.44 -17.05
CA ASP A 42 -19.73 2.72 -17.17
C ASP A 42 -20.53 1.55 -17.75
N SER A 43 -19.92 0.36 -17.88
CA SER A 43 -20.57 -0.82 -18.49
C SER A 43 -21.74 -1.38 -17.67
N SER A 44 -21.73 -1.19 -16.35
CA SER A 44 -22.81 -1.59 -15.45
C SER A 44 -22.76 -0.80 -14.14
N PRO A 45 -23.87 -0.71 -13.37
CA PRO A 45 -23.85 -0.10 -12.04
C PRO A 45 -22.79 -0.71 -11.11
N ILE A 46 -22.62 -2.03 -11.18
CA ILE A 46 -21.62 -2.75 -10.41
C ILE A 46 -20.20 -2.31 -10.83
N ALA A 47 -19.93 -2.17 -12.12
CA ALA A 47 -18.64 -1.71 -12.64
C ALA A 47 -18.35 -0.25 -12.26
N TRP A 48 -19.38 0.60 -12.22
CA TRP A 48 -19.26 2.01 -11.80
C TRP A 48 -18.77 2.12 -10.36
N ASP A 49 -19.39 1.37 -9.46
CA ASP A 49 -18.96 1.29 -8.06
C ASP A 49 -17.58 0.63 -7.91
N CYS A 50 -17.30 -0.43 -8.69
CA CYS A 50 -15.97 -1.07 -8.70
C CYS A 50 -14.88 -0.08 -9.13
N SER A 51 -15.22 0.92 -9.95
CA SER A 51 -14.29 1.98 -10.34
C SER A 51 -13.87 2.81 -9.14
N ALA A 52 -14.78 3.13 -8.21
CA ALA A 52 -14.42 3.82 -6.96
C ALA A 52 -13.40 3.03 -6.14
N TRP A 53 -13.56 1.69 -6.08
CA TRP A 53 -12.60 0.82 -5.41
C TRP A 53 -11.24 0.81 -6.12
N VAL A 54 -11.22 0.69 -7.45
CA VAL A 54 -9.98 0.74 -8.25
C VAL A 54 -9.22 2.04 -8.02
N ARG A 55 -9.92 3.20 -8.02
CA ARG A 55 -9.31 4.51 -7.74
C ARG A 55 -8.70 4.55 -6.33
N THR A 56 -9.44 4.09 -5.33
CA THR A 56 -9.01 4.12 -3.93
C THR A 56 -7.83 3.19 -3.68
N TYR A 57 -7.86 2.00 -4.25
CA TYR A 57 -6.78 1.02 -4.12
C TYR A 57 -5.51 1.46 -4.84
N ALA A 58 -5.63 2.11 -6.00
CA ALA A 58 -4.49 2.71 -6.68
C ALA A 58 -3.81 3.80 -5.82
N LEU A 59 -4.60 4.69 -5.21
CA LEU A 59 -4.07 5.72 -4.30
C LEU A 59 -3.35 5.08 -3.10
N PHE A 60 -3.90 4.00 -2.54
CA PHE A 60 -3.23 3.25 -1.47
C PHE A 60 -1.86 2.71 -1.93
N LEU A 61 -1.76 2.13 -3.13
CA LEU A 61 -0.48 1.61 -3.64
C LEU A 61 0.54 2.72 -3.91
N GLU A 62 0.12 3.88 -4.41
CA GLU A 62 1.01 5.03 -4.59
C GLU A 62 1.52 5.56 -3.24
N GLU A 63 0.65 5.66 -2.24
CA GLU A 63 1.00 6.15 -0.90
C GLU A 63 1.87 5.15 -0.13
N ARG A 64 1.76 3.85 -0.45
CA ARG A 64 2.68 2.83 0.06
C ARG A 64 4.11 3.06 -0.46
N LEU A 65 4.26 3.35 -1.74
CA LEU A 65 5.57 3.67 -2.33
C LEU A 65 6.17 4.91 -1.70
N GLU A 66 5.34 5.95 -1.52
CA GLU A 66 5.77 7.19 -0.87
C GLU A 66 6.17 6.97 0.59
N CYS A 67 5.41 6.16 1.34
CA CYS A 67 5.76 5.79 2.70
C CYS A 67 7.10 5.04 2.75
N PHE A 68 7.32 4.06 1.87
CA PHE A 68 8.62 3.38 1.76
C PHE A 68 9.76 4.35 1.42
N ARG A 69 9.51 5.33 0.55
CA ARG A 69 10.49 6.36 0.18
C ARG A 69 10.95 7.19 1.38
N ILE A 70 10.04 7.49 2.30
CA ILE A 70 10.32 8.27 3.52
C ILE A 70 11.00 7.39 4.57
N LEU A 71 10.45 6.20 4.84
CA LEU A 71 10.95 5.30 5.89
C LEU A 71 12.28 4.62 5.55
N LYS A 72 12.56 4.38 4.26
CA LYS A 72 13.70 3.58 3.77
C LYS A 72 13.67 2.10 4.18
N TYR A 73 12.54 1.62 4.69
CA TYR A 73 12.29 0.20 4.97
C TYR A 73 10.82 -0.15 4.72
N ASP A 74 10.53 -1.44 4.61
CA ASP A 74 9.18 -1.95 4.35
C ASP A 74 8.51 -2.47 5.63
N ILE A 75 7.47 -1.75 6.05
CA ILE A 75 6.69 -2.04 7.24
C ILE A 75 6.03 -3.43 7.18
N GLU A 76 5.64 -3.91 6.00
CA GLU A 76 4.98 -5.23 5.89
C GLU A 76 5.97 -6.39 5.74
N ALA A 77 7.15 -6.14 5.17
CA ALA A 77 8.24 -7.11 5.19
C ALA A 77 8.76 -7.33 6.63
N GLU A 78 8.61 -6.33 7.50
CA GLU A 78 8.86 -6.43 8.94
C GLU A 78 7.83 -7.26 9.71
N ARG A 79 6.80 -7.86 9.06
CA ARG A 79 5.97 -8.87 9.72
C ARG A 79 6.85 -10.05 10.12
N LEU A 80 7.32 -9.96 11.36
CA LEU A 80 8.21 -10.86 12.05
C LEU A 80 7.94 -12.31 11.62
N PRO A 81 8.97 -13.09 11.25
CA PRO A 81 8.80 -14.54 11.25
C PRO A 81 8.21 -14.91 12.62
N ARG A 82 7.15 -15.73 12.60
CA ARG A 82 6.51 -16.22 13.83
C ARG A 82 7.62 -16.59 14.81
N PRO A 83 7.58 -16.12 16.07
CA PRO A 83 8.66 -16.40 17.00
C PRO A 83 8.84 -17.91 17.07
N SER A 84 9.93 -18.41 16.50
CA SER A 84 10.48 -19.71 16.84
C SER A 84 10.80 -19.63 18.32
N GLN A 85 10.27 -20.58 19.10
CA GLN A 85 10.38 -20.60 20.56
C GLN A 85 11.83 -20.30 20.98
N GLY A 86 12.06 -19.15 21.63
CA GLY A 86 13.35 -18.80 22.24
C GLY A 86 14.06 -17.55 21.72
N GLN A 87 13.58 -16.86 20.67
CA GLN A 87 14.10 -15.53 20.30
C GLN A 87 13.21 -14.42 20.85
N ASP A 88 13.82 -13.41 21.47
CA ASP A 88 13.15 -12.18 21.86
C ASP A 88 12.31 -11.66 20.68
N LYS A 89 11.06 -11.32 20.95
CA LYS A 89 10.18 -10.70 19.95
C LYS A 89 10.86 -9.42 19.46
N GLY A 90 11.56 -9.49 18.33
CA GLY A 90 12.05 -8.30 17.65
C GLY A 90 10.87 -7.36 17.48
N TYR A 91 10.98 -6.13 17.98
CA TYR A 91 9.97 -5.12 17.74
C TYR A 91 10.12 -4.61 16.29
N SER A 92 9.09 -3.98 15.73
CA SER A 92 9.23 -3.33 14.42
C SER A 92 10.24 -2.20 14.52
N ARG A 93 10.99 -1.88 13.45
CA ARG A 93 11.96 -0.75 13.48
C ARG A 93 11.32 0.53 13.98
N THR A 94 10.07 0.75 13.59
CA THR A 94 9.26 1.90 13.99
C THR A 94 9.19 2.09 15.52
N ARG A 95 9.31 1.03 16.32
CA ARG A 95 9.30 1.09 17.79
C ARG A 95 10.64 1.45 18.40
N ASP A 96 11.73 1.25 17.66
CA ASP A 96 13.10 1.49 18.11
C ASP A 96 13.63 2.86 17.65
N LEU A 97 12.85 3.61 16.87
CA LEU A 97 13.21 4.95 16.38
C LEU A 97 13.31 5.96 17.53
N GLY A 98 14.26 6.90 17.39
CA GLY A 98 14.33 8.08 18.23
C GLY A 98 13.10 8.99 18.01
N SER A 99 12.80 9.85 18.99
CA SER A 99 11.61 10.72 18.92
C SER A 99 11.60 11.65 17.71
N GLU A 100 12.76 12.16 17.29
CA GLU A 100 12.90 13.04 16.13
C GLU A 100 12.60 12.29 14.82
N GLU A 101 13.27 11.16 14.57
CA GLU A 101 13.02 10.30 13.41
C GLU A 101 11.57 9.82 13.36
N LEU A 102 10.98 9.48 14.52
CA LEU A 102 9.59 9.07 14.60
C LEU A 102 8.64 10.21 14.18
N LEU A 103 8.89 11.44 14.62
CA LEU A 103 8.07 12.59 14.23
C LEU A 103 8.16 12.89 12.73
N GLU A 104 9.30 12.63 12.10
CA GLU A 104 9.46 12.75 10.64
C GLU A 104 8.70 11.65 9.88
N GLN A 105 8.68 10.42 10.39
CA GLN A 105 8.04 9.27 9.73
C GLN A 105 6.53 9.17 9.99
N LEU A 106 6.04 9.70 11.12
CA LEU A 106 4.66 9.59 11.56
C LEU A 106 3.63 10.10 10.53
N PRO A 107 3.83 11.24 9.84
CA PRO A 107 2.90 11.71 8.81
C PRO A 107 2.74 10.71 7.65
N ALA A 108 3.84 10.09 7.20
CA ALA A 108 3.82 9.11 6.13
C ALA A 108 3.06 7.84 6.54
N LEU A 109 3.30 7.38 7.77
CA LEU A 109 2.60 6.24 8.37
C LEU A 109 1.10 6.51 8.51
N GLN A 110 0.72 7.68 9.02
CA GLN A 110 -0.67 8.09 9.18
C GLN A 110 -1.38 8.20 7.82
N GLN A 111 -0.72 8.76 6.82
CA GLN A 111 -1.28 8.89 5.48
C GLN A 111 -1.48 7.52 4.81
N LEU A 112 -0.50 6.61 4.93
CA LEU A 112 -0.64 5.23 4.45
C LEU A 112 -1.84 4.53 5.11
N LEU A 113 -1.97 4.65 6.44
CA LEU A 113 -3.08 4.07 7.19
C LEU A 113 -4.43 4.67 6.76
N HIS A 114 -4.51 5.99 6.62
CA HIS A 114 -5.72 6.69 6.16
C HIS A 114 -6.18 6.17 4.79
N ARG A 115 -5.25 5.98 3.85
CA ARG A 115 -5.54 5.43 2.52
C ARG A 115 -5.99 3.97 2.57
N LEU A 116 -5.35 3.16 3.41
CA LEU A 116 -5.75 1.76 3.63
C LEU A 116 -7.16 1.64 4.21
N ILE A 117 -7.53 2.50 5.16
CA ILE A 117 -8.88 2.54 5.73
C ILE A 117 -9.90 2.94 4.65
N GLY A 118 -9.54 3.87 3.76
CA GLY A 118 -10.36 4.22 2.60
C GLY A 118 -10.75 3.01 1.74
N CYS A 119 -9.86 2.02 1.59
CA CYS A 119 -10.16 0.78 0.88
C CYS A 119 -11.24 -0.08 1.57
N ARG A 120 -11.36 -0.04 2.90
CA ARG A 120 -12.33 -0.85 3.66
C ARG A 120 -13.77 -0.37 3.52
N VAL A 121 -13.97 0.95 3.45
CA VAL A 121 -15.31 1.55 3.32
C VAL A 121 -16.04 1.05 2.06
N LEU A 122 -15.28 0.70 1.02
CA LEU A 122 -15.79 0.18 -0.25
C LEU A 122 -15.86 -1.36 -0.30
N ILE A 123 -15.20 -2.07 0.62
CA ILE A 123 -15.23 -3.53 0.73
C ILE A 123 -16.51 -4.02 1.42
N HIS A 124 -16.99 -3.28 2.43
CA HIS A 124 -18.20 -3.70 3.17
C HIS A 124 -19.45 -3.74 2.28
N PHE A 125 -19.48 -2.96 1.20
CA PHE A 125 -20.56 -2.97 0.22
C PHE A 125 -20.44 -4.07 -0.85
N LYS A 126 -19.31 -4.78 -0.99
CA LYS A 126 -19.02 -5.55 -2.22
C LYS A 126 -18.45 -6.96 -2.09
N LEU A 127 -18.00 -7.40 -0.92
CA LEU A 127 -17.47 -8.75 -0.73
C LEU A 127 -18.48 -9.76 -0.16
N VAL A 128 -19.75 -9.37 -0.02
CA VAL A 128 -20.86 -10.27 0.34
C VAL A 128 -21.61 -10.77 -0.90
N GLU A 129 -21.33 -10.22 -2.09
CA GLU A 129 -22.00 -10.61 -3.35
C GLU A 129 -21.08 -11.29 -4.39
N PHE A 130 -19.93 -11.81 -3.95
CA PHE A 130 -19.09 -12.70 -4.76
C PHE A 130 -18.71 -13.95 -3.97
#